data_AF-U1FK41-F1
#
_entry.id   AF-U1FK41-F1
#
_cell.length_a   1.000
_cell.length_b   1.000
_cell.length_c   1.000
_cell.angle_alpha   90.00
_cell.angle_beta   90.00
_cell.angle_gamma   90.00
#
_symmetry.space_group_name_H-M   'P 1'
#
loop_
_entity.id
_entity.type
_entity.pdbx_description
1 polymer ?
#
loop_
_entity_poly.entity_id
_entity_poly.type
_entity_poly.pdbx_seq_one_letter_code
_entity_poly.pdbx_strand_id
1 'polypeptide(L)' 'MGINISSAINSFVKATIRENGLPFALKASEDPYIYSEENMKYLRKSIHQIETGKCQIHELKETD' A
#
# COMPACT_ATOMS: atom_id res chain seq x y z
N MET A 1 20.69 -22.48 7.56
CA MET A 1 20.93 -21.05 7.32
C MET A 1 20.20 -20.28 8.40
N GLY A 2 20.92 -19.64 9.32
CA GLY A 2 20.33 -19.03 10.53
C GLY A 2 20.38 -17.51 10.46
N ILE A 3 19.36 -16.90 9.85
CA ILE A 3 19.15 -15.46 9.98
C ILE A 3 18.32 -15.28 11.25
N ASN A 4 18.83 -14.53 12.24
CA ASN A 4 17.99 -14.18 13.38
C ASN A 4 16.88 -13.19 12.94
N ILE A 5 15.77 -13.16 13.67
CA ILE A 5 14.60 -12.34 13.32
C ILE A 5 14.97 -10.86 13.17
N SER A 6 15.82 -10.33 14.05
CA SER A 6 16.27 -8.93 13.99
C SER A 6 17.01 -8.62 12.68
N SER A 7 17.82 -9.55 12.18
CA SER A 7 18.56 -9.40 10.92
C SER A 7 17.63 -9.48 9.72
N ALA A 8 16.59 -10.31 9.79
CA ALA A 8 15.55 -10.40 8.76
C ALA A 8 14.74 -9.08 8.68
N ILE A 9 14.31 -8.54 9.82
CA ILE A 9 13.59 -7.25 9.88
C ILE A 9 14.47 -6.12 9.36
N ASN A 10 15.72 -6.04 9.81
CA ASN A 10 16.64 -4.99 9.36
C ASN A 10 16.90 -5.06 7.85
N SER A 11 17.04 -6.27 7.30
CA SER A 11 17.24 -6.46 5.86
C SER A 11 16.00 -6.06 5.06
N PHE A 12 14.81 -6.41 5.57
CA PHE A 12 13.53 -6.02 4.99
C PHE A 12 13.39 -4.49 4.94
N VAL A 13 13.53 -3.81 6.07
CA VAL A 13 13.39 -2.35 6.16
C VAL A 13 14.38 -1.64 5.23
N LYS A 14 15.65 -2.09 5.22
CA LYS A 14 16.67 -1.52 4.33
C LYS A 14 16.32 -1.70 2.86
N ALA A 15 15.82 -2.88 2.47
CA ALA A 15 15.40 -3.14 1.11
C ALA A 15 14.18 -2.27 0.74
N THR A 16 13.20 -2.12 1.63
CA THR A 16 12.03 -1.27 1.40
C THR A 16 12.41 0.19 1.14
N ILE A 17 13.31 0.75 1.95
CA ILE A 17 13.78 2.13 1.78
C ILE A 17 14.56 2.29 0.47
N ARG A 18 15.43 1.33 0.14
CA ARG A 18 16.26 1.39 -1.07
C ARG A 18 15.42 1.36 -2.34
N GLU A 19 14.39 0.52 -2.38
CA GLU A 19 13.55 0.33 -3.57
C GLU A 19 12.35 1.30 -3.61
N ASN A 20 12.18 2.19 -2.61
CA ASN A 20 11.00 3.05 -2.44
C ASN A 20 9.67 2.28 -2.57
N GLY A 21 9.62 1.07 -2.02
CA GLY A 21 8.52 0.15 -2.23
C GLY A 21 8.75 -1.19 -1.54
N LEU A 22 7.80 -2.12 -1.65
CA LEU A 22 7.93 -3.43 -1.03
C LEU A 22 9.04 -4.25 -1.71
N PRO A 23 9.99 -4.84 -0.96
CA PRO A 23 11.15 -5.54 -1.51
C PRO A 23 10.81 -6.99 -1.91
N PHE A 24 9.61 -7.20 -2.43
CA PHE A 24 9.12 -8.47 -2.96
C PHE A 24 8.08 -8.20 -4.04
N ALA A 25 8.00 -9.09 -5.04
CA ALA A 25 6.99 -8.98 -6.08
C ALA A 25 5.59 -9.27 -5.51
N LEU A 26 4.64 -8.37 -5.77
CA LEU A 26 3.24 -8.62 -5.47
C LEU A 26 2.72 -9.66 -6.47
N LYS A 27 2.36 -10.84 -5.97
CA LYS A 27 1.69 -11.86 -6.78
C LYS A 27 0.20 -11.53 -6.88
N ALA A 28 -0.15 -10.75 -7.90
CA ALA A 28 -1.54 -10.36 -8.15
C ALA A 28 -2.50 -11.56 -8.27
N SER A 29 -2.00 -12.73 -8.67
CA SER A 29 -2.78 -13.97 -8.84
C SER A 29 -3.26 -14.60 -7.53
N GLU A 30 -2.65 -14.29 -6.38
CA GLU A 30 -2.98 -14.88 -5.06
C GLU A 30 -3.41 -13.82 -4.04
N ASP A 31 -3.50 -12.56 -4.45
CA ASP A 31 -3.73 -11.44 -3.54
C ASP A 31 -5.24 -11.21 -3.30
N PRO A 32 -5.74 -11.46 -2.07
CA PRO A 32 -7.15 -11.28 -1.76
C PRO A 32 -7.54 -9.82 -1.54
N TYR A 33 -6.57 -8.88 -1.49
CA TYR A 33 -6.82 -7.50 -1.07
C TYR A 33 -6.26 -6.43 -2.00
N ILE A 34 -4.95 -6.35 -2.28
CA ILE A 34 -4.36 -5.16 -2.97
C ILE A 34 -4.97 -4.94 -4.36
N TYR A 35 -5.17 -6.00 -5.14
CA TYR A 35 -5.75 -5.95 -6.49
C TYR A 35 -7.10 -6.67 -6.61
N SER A 36 -7.84 -6.83 -5.52
CA SER A 36 -9.18 -7.42 -5.57
C SER A 36 -10.13 -6.59 -6.42
N GLU A 37 -11.08 -7.22 -7.10
CA GLU A 37 -12.10 -6.53 -7.92
C GLU A 37 -12.87 -5.47 -7.11
N GLU A 38 -13.15 -5.75 -5.84
CA GLU A 38 -13.80 -4.82 -4.92
C GLU A 38 -12.95 -3.57 -4.68
N ASN A 39 -11.67 -3.73 -4.34
CA ASN A 39 -10.78 -2.61 -4.08
C ASN A 39 -10.47 -1.83 -5.35
N MET A 40 -10.31 -2.50 -6.48
CA MET A 40 -10.14 -1.86 -7.79
C MET A 40 -11.36 -1.03 -8.18
N LYS A 41 -12.58 -1.52 -7.92
CA LYS A 41 -13.82 -0.76 -8.14
C LYS A 41 -13.87 0.49 -7.26
N TYR A 42 -13.48 0.37 -5.99
CA TYR A 42 -13.40 1.51 -5.08
C TYR A 42 -12.39 2.56 -5.56
N LEU A 43 -11.18 2.15 -5.94
CA LEU A 43 -10.14 3.02 -6.48
C LEU A 43 -10.62 3.79 -7.71
N ARG A 44 -11.22 3.10 -8.68
CA ARG A 44 -11.79 3.73 -9.89
C ARG A 44 -12.87 4.76 -9.54
N LYS A 45 -13.74 4.44 -8.58
CA LYS A 45 -14.78 5.37 -8.09
C LYS A 45 -14.15 6.61 -7.44
N SER A 46 -13.08 6.45 -6.68
CA SER A 46 -12.36 7.57 -6.04
C SER A 46 -11.66 8.45 -7.07
N ILE A 47 -10.97 7.85 -8.05
CA ILE A 47 -10.36 8.57 -9.18
C ILE A 47 -11.42 9.40 -9.92
N HIS A 48 -12.56 8.80 -10.26
CA HIS A 48 -13.64 9.50 -10.95
C HIS A 48 -14.21 10.68 -10.12
N GLN A 49 -14.30 10.53 -8.79
CA GLN A 49 -14.72 11.64 -7.91
C GLN A 49 -13.72 12.79 -7.92
N ILE A 50 -12.42 12.49 -7.93
CA ILE A 50 -11.34 13.48 -8.04
C ILE A 50 -11.43 14.19 -9.40
N GLU A 51 -11.53 13.44 -10.49
CA GLU A 51 -11.59 13.98 -11.87
C GLU A 51 -12.85 14.83 -12.11
N THR A 52 -13.98 14.48 -11.50
CA THR A 52 -15.24 15.24 -11.60
C THR A 52 -15.33 16.42 -10.63
N GLY A 53 -14.24 16.72 -9.89
CA GLY A 53 -14.17 17.85 -8.97
C GLY A 53 -15.01 17.68 -7.69
N LYS A 54 -15.42 16.45 -7.36
CA LYS A 54 -16.22 16.12 -6.17
C LYS A 54 -15.36 15.69 -4.98
N CYS A 55 -14.22 16.34 -4.78
CA CYS A 55 -13.35 16.08 -3.64
C CYS A 55 -13.41 17.22 -2.62
N GLN A 56 -13.40 16.84 -1.34
CA GLN A 56 -13.26 17.76 -0.22
C GLN A 56 -11.85 17.62 0.33
N ILE A 57 -11.18 18.75 0.53
CA ILE A 57 -9.92 18.80 1.27
C ILE A 57 -10.30 18.63 2.74
N HIS A 58 -9.81 17.56 3.36
CA HIS A 58 -9.96 17.32 4.79
C HIS A 58 -8.62 17.53 5.48
N GLU A 59 -8.63 18.29 6.57
CA GLU A 59 -7.48 18.42 7.47
C GLU A 59 -7.28 17.13 8.28
N LEU A 60 -6.07 16.95 8.81
CA LEU A 60 -5.76 15.84 9.70
C LEU A 60 -6.68 15.91 10.91
N LYS A 61 -7.53 14.90 11.09
CA LYS A 61 -8.30 14.76 12.33
C LYS A 61 -7.37 14.25 13.42
N GLU A 62 -6.85 15.18 14.21
CA GLU A 62 -6.31 14.83 15.52
C GLU A 62 -7.49 14.36 16.40
N THR A 63 -7.38 13.15 16.93
CA THR A 63 -8.29 12.65 17.96
C THR A 63 -7.60 12.94 19.28
N ASP A 64 -8.14 13.88 20.05
CA ASP A 64 -7.76 14.12 21.45
C ASP A 64 -7.94 12.87 22.31
#